data_AF-A0A660W4E4-F1
#
_entry.id   AF-A0A660W4E4-F1
#
_cell.length_a   1.000
_cell.length_b   1.000
_cell.length_c   1.000
_cell.angle_alpha   90.00
_cell.angle_beta   90.00
_cell.angle_gamma   90.00
#
_symmetry.space_group_name_H-M   'P 1'
#
loop_
_entity.id
_entity.type
_entity.pdbx_description
1 polymer ?
#
loop_
_entity_poly.entity_id
_entity_poly.type
_entity_poly.pdbx_seq_one_letter_code
_entity_poly.pdbx_strand_id
1 'polypeptide(L)' 'MAKTLAEQLSSVQTAIEKIETKGQSVSFDGTSYTRANLKDLYEREKSLLRRIAHQSTHGRTVAEF' A
#
# COMPACT_ATOMS: atom_id res chain seq x y z
N MET A 1 17.99 0.07 -1.94
CA MET A 1 17.34 -0.45 -0.72
C MET A 1 15.90 -0.78 -1.05
N ALA A 2 15.41 -1.97 -0.70
CA ALA A 2 14.00 -2.32 -0.93
C ALA A 2 13.10 -1.52 0.01
N LYS A 3 12.00 -0.94 -0.50
CA LYS A 3 11.01 -0.24 0.35
C LYS A 3 10.35 -1.25 1.30
N THR A 4 10.17 -0.88 2.56
CA THR A 4 9.38 -1.65 3.52
C THR A 4 7.89 -1.62 3.16
N LEU A 5 7.11 -2.58 3.69
CA LEU A 5 5.66 -2.62 3.45
C LEU A 5 4.95 -1.34 3.93
N ALA A 6 5.43 -0.74 5.02
CA ALA A 6 4.91 0.51 5.54
C ALA A 6 5.15 1.69 4.59
N GLU A 7 6.35 1.79 4.01
CA GLU A 7 6.67 2.81 3.00
C GLU A 7 5.85 2.62 1.71
N GLN A 8 5.61 1.37 1.32
CA GLN A 8 4.74 1.05 0.18
C GLN A 8 3.29 1.45 0.47
N LEU A 9 2.78 1.18 1.68
CA LEU A 9 1.43 1.56 2.08
C LEU A 9 1.25 3.09 2.08
N SER A 10 2.19 3.81 2.68
CA SER A 10 2.17 5.28 2.70
C SER A 10 2.19 5.90 1.31
N SER A 11 2.97 5.30 0.39
CA SER A 11 3.02 5.74 -1.02
C SER A 11 1.66 5.55 -1.72
N VAL A 12 1.01 4.40 -1.50
CA VAL A 12 -0.30 4.09 -2.08
C VAL A 12 -1.38 5.03 -1.54
N GLN A 13 -1.40 5.26 -0.22
CA GLN A 13 -2.36 6.17 0.42
C GLN A 13 -2.21 7.61 -0.09
N THR A 14 -0.97 8.08 -0.21
CA THR A 14 -0.69 9.40 -0.77
C THR A 14 -1.12 9.52 -2.24
N ALA A 15 -0.96 8.45 -3.02
CA ALA A 15 -1.41 8.42 -4.42
C ALA A 15 -2.94 8.47 -4.51
N ILE A 16 -3.64 7.69 -3.68
CA ILE A 16 -5.10 7.70 -3.57
C ILE A 16 -5.59 9.11 -3.23
N GLU A 17 -5.08 9.73 -2.16
CA GLU A 17 -5.48 11.07 -1.74
C GLU A 17 -5.28 12.11 -2.86
N LYS A 18 -4.11 12.11 -3.50
CA LYS A 18 -3.83 13.04 -4.62
C LYS A 18 -4.79 12.86 -5.80
N ILE A 19 -5.12 11.63 -6.14
CA ILE A 19 -6.03 11.32 -7.26
C ILE A 19 -7.48 11.66 -6.88
N GLU A 20 -7.90 11.40 -5.65
CA GLU A 20 -9.25 11.70 -5.17
C GLU A 20 -9.48 13.20 -5.04
N THR A 21 -8.61 13.90 -4.31
CA THR A 21 -8.78 15.31 -3.94
C THR A 21 -8.40 16.26 -5.07
N LYS A 22 -7.31 15.99 -5.79
CA LYS A 22 -6.81 16.89 -6.86
C LYS A 22 -7.18 16.42 -8.26
N GLY A 23 -7.69 15.19 -8.43
CA GLY A 23 -7.94 14.60 -9.75
C GLY A 23 -6.67 14.41 -10.58
N GLN A 24 -5.50 14.52 -9.96
CA GLN A 24 -4.21 14.58 -10.64
C GLN A 24 -3.66 13.17 -10.87
N SER A 25 -3.00 12.94 -12.01
CA SER A 25 -2.27 11.70 -12.25
C SER A 25 -1.01 11.66 -11.39
N VAL A 26 -0.73 10.49 -10.78
CA VAL A 26 0.43 10.28 -9.91
C VAL A 26 1.26 9.15 -10.48
N SER A 27 2.52 9.45 -10.79
CA SER A 27 3.49 8.44 -11.20
C SER A 27 4.30 7.98 -10.00
N PHE A 28 4.23 6.69 -9.68
CA PHE A 28 5.13 6.07 -8.71
C PHE A 28 5.42 4.63 -9.13
N ASP A 29 6.59 4.10 -8.77
CA ASP A 29 7.00 2.73 -9.14
C ASP A 29 7.10 2.52 -10.67
N GLY A 30 7.36 3.59 -11.43
CA GLY A 30 7.41 3.57 -12.90
C GLY A 30 6.04 3.43 -13.58
N THR A 31 4.96 3.38 -12.81
CA THR A 31 3.58 3.30 -13.32
C THR A 31 2.85 4.60 -13.05
N SER A 32 2.09 5.08 -14.04
CA SER A 32 1.24 6.25 -13.89
C SER A 32 -0.16 5.83 -13.48
N TYR A 33 -0.64 6.34 -12.36
CA TYR A 33 -1.95 6.04 -11.81
C TYR A 33 -2.87 7.25 -11.95
N THR A 34 -4.12 6.99 -12.33
CA THR A 34 -5.17 7.99 -12.51
C THR A 34 -6.42 7.58 -11.74
N ARG A 35 -7.49 8.38 -11.84
CA ARG A 35 -8.82 8.01 -11.29
C ARG A 35 -9.30 6.64 -11.78
N ALA A 36 -8.97 6.25 -13.01
CA ALA A 36 -9.33 4.93 -13.54
C ALA A 36 -8.65 3.78 -12.78
N ASN A 37 -7.50 4.03 -12.16
CA ASN A 37 -6.72 3.05 -11.41
C ASN A 37 -6.97 3.11 -9.89
N LEU A 38 -7.91 3.94 -9.41
CA LEU A 38 -8.22 4.03 -7.98
C LEU A 38 -8.63 2.67 -7.41
N LYS A 39 -9.38 1.88 -8.18
CA LYS A 39 -9.76 0.52 -7.78
C LYS A 39 -8.52 -0.35 -7.51
N ASP A 40 -7.56 -0.36 -8.44
CA ASP A 40 -6.30 -1.11 -8.28
C ASP A 40 -5.50 -0.62 -7.07
N LEU A 41 -5.49 0.69 -6.81
CA LEU A 41 -4.81 1.27 -5.65
C LEU A 41 -5.42 0.82 -4.32
N TYR A 42 -6.75 0.80 -4.20
CA TYR A 42 -7.41 0.26 -3.00
C TYR A 42 -7.18 -1.24 -2.83
N GLU A 43 -7.14 -2.01 -3.91
CA GLU A 43 -6.82 -3.45 -3.84
C GLU A 43 -5.37 -3.68 -3.40
N ARG A 44 -4.44 -2.85 -3.89
CA ARG A 44 -3.04 -2.86 -3.45
C ARG A 44 -2.91 -2.47 -1.99
N GLU A 45 -3.65 -1.45 -1.53
CA GLU A 45 -3.70 -1.04 -0.12
C GLU A 45 -4.18 -2.19 0.77
N LYS A 46 -5.31 -2.83 0.44
CA LYS A 46 -5.83 -3.99 1.17
C LYS A 46 -4.83 -5.14 1.22
N SER A 47 -4.14 -5.39 0.10
CA SER A 47 -3.09 -6.42 0.04
C SER A 47 -1.92 -6.09 0.98
N LEU A 48 -1.45 -4.84 0.98
CA LEU A 48 -0.37 -4.39 1.86
C LEU A 48 -0.77 -4.47 3.33
N LEU A 49 -1.98 -4.03 3.70
CA LEU A 49 -2.52 -4.14 5.06
C LEU A 49 -2.59 -5.59 5.52
N ARG A 50 -3.07 -6.52 4.66
CA ARG A 50 -3.07 -7.96 4.96
C ARG A 50 -1.65 -8.48 5.18
N ARG A 51 -0.69 -8.14 4.32
CA ARG A 51 0.70 -8.58 4.45
C ARG A 51 1.34 -8.05 5.74
N ILE A 52 1.09 -6.79 6.10
CA ILE A 52 1.55 -6.21 7.36
C ILE A 52 0.92 -6.95 8.56
N ALA A 53 -0.39 -7.22 8.52
CA ALA A 53 -1.06 -7.98 9.56
C ALA A 53 -0.45 -9.38 9.71
N HIS A 54 -0.24 -10.11 8.60
CA HIS A 54 0.40 -11.43 8.61
C HIS A 54 1.84 -11.39 9.13
N GLN A 55 2.61 -10.36 8.80
CA GLN A 55 3.99 -10.18 9.29
C GLN A 55 4.00 -9.95 10.81
N SER A 56 3.03 -9.18 11.33
CA SER A 56 2.84 -9.00 12.77
C SER A 56 2.38 -10.27 13.49
N THR A 57 1.58 -11.13 12.85
CA THR A 57 1.12 -12.40 13.44
C THR A 57 2.21 -13.48 13.44
N HIS A 58 3.03 -13.57 12.39
CA HIS A 58 4.15 -14.54 12.33
C HIS A 58 5.31 -14.20 13.27
N GLY A 59 5.36 -12.98 13.80
CA GLY A 59 6.31 -12.61 14.87
C GLY A 59 5.91 -13.05 16.28
N ARG A 60 4.71 -13.63 16.48
CA ARG A 60 4.15 -13.95 17.81
C ARG A 60 3.95 -15.44 18.12
N THR A 61 4.46 -16.35 17.30
CA THR A 61 4.13 -17.79 17.42
C THR A 61 5.34 -18.70 17.64
N VAL A 62 6.25 -18.40 18.58
CA VAL A 62 7.18 -19.42 19.14
C VAL A 62 7.62 -19.16 20.60
N ALA A 63 6.86 -18.43 21.41
CA ALA A 63 7.14 -18.36 22.84
C ALA A 63 5.97 -18.95 23.63
N GLU A 64 6.30 -19.94 24.46
CA GLU A 64 5.50 -20.51 25.54
C GLU A 64 4.57 -21.68 25.17
N PHE A 65 5.19 -22.87 25.09
CA PHE A 65 4.68 -24.10 25.70
C PHE A 65 5.72 -24.61 26.69
#